data_AF-A0A0A0MPI6-F1
#
_entry.id   AF-A0A0A0MPI6-F1
#
_cell.length_a   1.000
_cell.length_b   1.000
_cell.length_c   1.000
_cell.angle_alpha   90.00
_cell.angle_beta   90.00
_cell.angle_gamma   90.00
#
_symmetry.space_group_name_H-M   'P 1'
#
loop_
_entity.id
_entity.type
_entity.pdbx_description
1 polymer ?
#
loop_
_entity_poly.entity_id
_entity_poly.type
_entity_poly.pdbx_seq_one_letter_code
_entity_poly.pdbx_strand_id
1 'polypeptide(L)'
;MAHRWTAVLLTLLSLSRAQVSEAPSGSCRIVCDPSSDRPVDRSNGLVIPLSSSAAGAPGPVGPPGKAGPPGPPGPSGLGSTSKGGVAFSAVLQDSFSQNVVLKFKDVITNIGSAYDASSGTFTCKTAGVYYFSFHIVKTGQNLRVDMLLNDKSVVSAVAVDLLHTDTASNSVVLQLKAGDRIYLQLNNSDLGKRDSQSRLSSFSGYLLYEI
;
A
#
# COMPACT_ATOMS: atom_id res chain seq x y z
N MET A 1 65.83 -20.34 -13.22
CA MET A 1 65.56 -21.75 -12.85
C MET A 1 64.36 -21.78 -11.91
N ALA A 2 63.37 -22.60 -12.27
CA ALA A 2 62.27 -23.17 -11.47
C ALA A 2 61.32 -22.25 -10.65
N HIS A 3 60.14 -22.01 -11.24
CA HIS A 3 58.84 -21.78 -10.61
C HIS A 3 58.48 -22.84 -9.56
N ARG A 4 57.59 -22.49 -8.61
CA ARG A 4 56.39 -23.30 -8.31
C ARG A 4 55.33 -22.53 -7.53
N TRP A 5 54.14 -22.46 -8.13
CA TRP A 5 52.90 -21.89 -7.61
C TRP A 5 52.13 -22.94 -6.79
N THR A 6 51.52 -22.53 -5.69
CA THR A 6 50.55 -23.31 -4.90
C THR A 6 49.13 -23.02 -5.39
N ALA A 7 48.45 -24.08 -5.82
CA ALA A 7 47.06 -24.06 -6.28
C ALA A 7 46.07 -23.98 -5.11
N VAL A 8 45.04 -23.14 -5.25
CA VAL A 8 43.87 -23.08 -4.37
C VAL A 8 42.78 -23.98 -4.94
N LEU A 9 42.30 -24.90 -4.09
CA LEU A 9 41.26 -25.87 -4.39
C LEU A 9 39.87 -25.20 -4.30
N LEU A 10 39.11 -25.19 -5.40
CA LEU A 10 37.72 -24.74 -5.45
C LEU A 10 36.78 -25.94 -5.30
N THR A 11 36.03 -26.00 -4.20
CA THR A 11 34.91 -26.92 -3.99
C THR A 11 33.63 -26.33 -4.59
N LEU A 12 33.14 -26.96 -5.66
CA LEU A 12 31.82 -26.72 -6.26
C LEU A 12 30.76 -27.51 -5.49
N LEU A 13 29.81 -26.81 -4.85
CA LEU A 13 28.56 -27.38 -4.37
C LEU A 13 27.49 -27.25 -5.46
N SER A 14 26.99 -28.39 -5.93
CA SER A 14 25.85 -28.51 -6.83
C SER A 14 24.55 -28.29 -6.06
N LEU A 15 23.77 -27.27 -6.45
CA LEU A 15 22.40 -27.06 -5.97
C LEU A 15 21.42 -27.70 -6.96
N SER A 16 20.74 -28.75 -6.54
CA SER A 16 19.66 -29.42 -7.27
C SER A 16 18.40 -28.55 -7.30
N ARG A 17 17.86 -28.31 -8.50
CA ARG A 17 16.55 -27.67 -8.75
C ARG A 17 15.44 -28.47 -8.06
N ALA A 18 14.70 -27.83 -7.16
CA ALA A 18 13.37 -28.29 -6.75
C ALA A 18 12.35 -27.87 -7.81
N GLN A 19 11.59 -28.83 -8.33
CA GLN A 19 10.44 -28.57 -9.20
C GLN A 19 9.28 -28.02 -8.36
N VAL A 20 8.71 -26.90 -8.80
CA VAL A 20 7.45 -26.36 -8.27
C VAL A 20 6.30 -27.09 -8.95
N SER A 21 5.50 -27.79 -8.15
CA SER A 21 4.21 -28.36 -8.54
C SER A 21 3.16 -27.27 -8.61
N GLU A 22 2.50 -27.10 -9.76
CA GLU A 22 1.29 -26.30 -9.89
C GLU A 22 0.20 -26.86 -8.97
N ALA A 23 -0.30 -26.03 -8.05
CA ALA A 23 -1.50 -26.31 -7.29
C ALA A 23 -2.73 -25.75 -8.03
N PRO A 24 -3.87 -26.44 -8.05
CA PRO A 24 -5.04 -26.01 -8.81
C PRO A 24 -5.70 -24.80 -8.15
N SER A 25 -6.19 -23.89 -9.01
CA SER A 25 -7.01 -22.73 -8.72
C SER A 25 -8.08 -23.00 -7.64
N GLY A 26 -7.87 -22.46 -6.43
CA GLY A 26 -8.88 -22.43 -5.38
C GLY A 26 -9.53 -21.04 -5.32
N SER A 27 -10.84 -20.97 -5.53
CA SER A 27 -11.60 -19.73 -5.31
C SER A 27 -11.95 -19.59 -3.83
N CYS A 28 -11.32 -18.65 -3.13
CA CYS A 28 -11.70 -18.31 -1.77
C CYS A 28 -12.84 -17.27 -1.80
N ARG A 29 -13.97 -17.55 -1.14
CA ARG A 29 -15.04 -16.58 -0.89
C ARG A 29 -15.25 -16.42 0.60
N ILE A 30 -15.26 -15.18 1.07
CA ILE A 30 -15.58 -14.82 2.46
C ILE A 30 -17.10 -14.83 2.59
N VAL A 31 -17.63 -15.69 3.46
CA VAL A 31 -19.04 -15.66 3.89
C VAL A 31 -19.06 -15.20 5.33
N CYS A 32 -19.64 -14.04 5.58
CA CYS A 32 -19.90 -13.54 6.93
C CYS A 32 -21.32 -13.94 7.33
N ASP A 33 -21.48 -14.79 8.34
CA ASP A 33 -22.78 -15.20 8.88
C ASP A 33 -23.03 -14.41 10.20
N PRO A 34 -24.09 -13.58 10.29
CA PRO A 34 -24.38 -12.84 11.51
C PRO A 34 -25.18 -13.69 12.51
N SER A 35 -24.76 -13.63 13.77
CA SER A 35 -25.35 -14.32 14.93
C SER A 35 -26.85 -14.06 15.10
N SER A 36 -27.62 -15.14 15.31
CA SER A 36 -29.02 -15.07 15.71
C SER A 36 -29.15 -14.86 17.22
N ASP A 37 -29.67 -13.69 17.62
CA ASP A 37 -30.17 -13.43 18.96
C ASP A 37 -31.55 -14.09 19.17
N ARG A 38 -31.73 -14.79 20.29
CA ARG A 38 -33.01 -15.37 20.73
C ARG A 38 -33.80 -14.36 21.57
N PRO A 39 -35.13 -14.23 21.42
CA PRO A 39 -35.98 -13.55 22.40
C PRO A 39 -36.48 -14.54 23.47
N VAL A 40 -36.33 -14.18 24.74
CA VAL A 40 -36.97 -14.85 25.89
C VAL A 40 -38.34 -14.23 26.12
N ASP A 41 -39.40 -15.03 25.94
CA ASP A 41 -40.78 -14.71 26.30
C ASP A 41 -40.96 -14.78 27.83
N ARG A 42 -41.53 -13.73 28.42
CA ARG A 42 -42.06 -13.70 29.79
C ARG A 42 -43.52 -13.24 29.72
N SER A 43 -44.36 -14.17 29.31
CA SER A 43 -45.77 -14.21 29.70
C SER A 43 -45.87 -14.28 31.23
N ASN A 44 -46.63 -13.36 31.84
CA ASN A 44 -47.52 -13.58 32.98
C ASN A 44 -48.02 -12.23 33.55
N GLY A 45 -49.24 -11.86 33.17
CA GLY A 45 -50.02 -10.78 33.77
C GLY A 45 -51.48 -10.89 33.36
N LEU A 46 -52.27 -11.60 34.17
CA LEU A 46 -53.72 -11.77 33.99
C LEU A 46 -54.44 -10.49 34.40
N VAL A 47 -55.04 -9.77 33.45
CA VAL A 47 -55.89 -8.60 33.71
C VAL A 47 -57.35 -9.04 33.69
N ILE A 48 -58.04 -8.87 34.83
CA ILE A 48 -59.47 -9.16 35.01
C ILE A 48 -60.27 -7.92 34.57
N PRO A 49 -61.18 -8.01 33.58
CA PRO A 49 -61.92 -6.85 33.09
C PRO A 49 -63.12 -6.54 33.99
N LEU A 50 -63.25 -5.27 34.39
CA LEU A 50 -64.47 -4.75 35.02
C LEU A 50 -65.55 -4.55 33.94
N SER A 51 -66.70 -5.17 34.15
CA SER A 51 -67.90 -4.98 33.35
C SER A 51 -68.50 -3.59 33.59
N SER A 52 -68.55 -2.72 32.59
CA SER A 52 -69.43 -1.57 32.62
C SER A 52 -69.86 -1.16 31.22
N SER A 53 -71.14 -1.42 30.95
CA SER A 53 -72.00 -0.87 29.90
C SER A 53 -71.52 -0.99 28.45
N ALA A 54 -72.30 -1.73 27.65
CA ALA A 54 -72.07 -1.94 26.22
C ALA A 54 -71.74 -0.63 25.49
N ALA A 55 -70.46 -0.43 25.21
CA ALA A 55 -70.01 0.63 24.32
C ALA A 55 -70.56 0.34 22.92
N GLY A 56 -71.12 1.36 22.26
CA GLY A 56 -71.62 1.24 20.89
C GLY A 56 -70.55 0.69 19.95
N ALA A 57 -70.97 0.04 18.87
CA ALA A 57 -70.05 -0.51 17.88
C ALA A 57 -69.04 0.59 17.46
N PRO A 58 -67.72 0.31 17.50
CA PRO A 58 -66.72 1.26 17.05
C PRO A 58 -67.07 1.77 15.66
N GLY A 59 -66.99 3.08 15.46
CA GLY A 59 -67.18 3.67 14.14
C GLY A 59 -66.19 3.08 13.12
N PRO A 60 -66.51 3.10 11.82
CA PRO A 60 -65.59 2.62 10.80
C PRO A 60 -64.27 3.41 10.87
N VAL A 61 -63.16 2.70 10.65
CA VAL A 61 -61.84 3.33 10.57
C VAL A 61 -61.86 4.43 9.51
N GLY A 62 -61.42 5.63 9.87
CA GLY A 62 -61.33 6.74 8.92
C GLY A 62 -60.38 6.40 7.76
N PRO A 63 -60.54 7.04 6.59
CA PRO A 63 -59.65 6.80 5.47
C PRO A 63 -58.19 7.11 5.84
N PRO A 64 -57.21 6.36 5.32
CA PRO A 64 -55.80 6.66 5.54
C PRO A 64 -55.49 8.12 5.23
N GLY A 65 -54.68 8.75 6.10
CA GLY A 65 -54.22 10.12 5.87
C GLY A 65 -53.42 10.23 4.57
N LYS A 66 -53.44 11.42 3.95
CA LYS A 66 -52.61 11.68 2.77
C LYS A 66 -51.13 11.50 3.12
N ALA A 67 -50.36 10.92 2.20
CA ALA A 67 -48.91 10.82 2.37
C ALA A 67 -48.32 12.20 2.67
N GLY A 68 -47.40 12.25 3.63
CA GLY A 68 -46.64 13.46 3.92
C GLY A 68 -45.77 13.86 2.72
N PRO A 69 -45.33 15.12 2.65
CA PRO A 69 -44.38 15.53 1.63
C PRO A 69 -43.08 14.71 1.74
N PRO A 70 -42.37 14.47 0.62
CA PRO A 70 -41.04 13.86 0.66
C PRO A 70 -40.14 14.56 1.68
N GLY A 71 -39.34 13.77 2.40
CA GLY A 71 -38.32 14.31 3.29
C GLY A 71 -37.35 15.21 2.52
N PRO A 72 -36.65 16.13 3.22
CA PRO A 72 -35.60 16.92 2.58
C PRO A 72 -34.57 15.97 1.94
N PRO A 73 -33.94 16.35 0.82
CA PRO A 73 -32.82 15.61 0.26
C PRO A 73 -31.80 15.29 1.36
N GLY A 74 -31.33 14.05 1.40
CA GLY A 74 -30.21 13.69 2.28
C GLY A 74 -29.01 14.60 1.99
N PRO A 75 -28.07 14.75 2.93
CA PRO A 75 -26.85 15.48 2.65
C PRO A 75 -26.25 14.91 1.37
N SER A 76 -25.89 15.79 0.43
CA SER A 76 -25.17 15.38 -0.76
C SER A 76 -23.99 14.55 -0.29
N GLY A 77 -23.97 13.26 -0.62
CA GLY A 77 -22.79 12.44 -0.39
C GLY A 77 -21.64 13.23 -0.98
N LEU A 78 -20.59 13.48 -0.18
CA LEU A 78 -19.45 14.27 -0.61
C LEU A 78 -18.98 13.68 -1.93
N GLY A 79 -19.39 14.33 -3.03
CA GLY A 79 -18.90 13.99 -4.34
C GLY A 79 -17.41 14.10 -4.18
N SER A 80 -16.70 13.01 -4.47
CA SER A 80 -15.26 12.97 -4.59
C SER A 80 -14.84 13.82 -5.80
N THR A 81 -15.20 15.10 -5.79
CA THR A 81 -14.60 16.15 -6.61
C THR A 81 -13.29 16.51 -5.93
N SER A 82 -12.26 15.69 -6.20
CA SER A 82 -10.85 16.01 -6.05
C SER A 82 -10.43 16.73 -4.75
N LYS A 83 -10.79 16.21 -3.57
CA LYS A 83 -9.98 16.52 -2.37
C LYS A 83 -8.60 15.85 -2.54
N GLY A 84 -7.67 16.59 -3.12
CA GLY A 84 -6.25 16.56 -2.76
C GLY A 84 -5.49 15.23 -2.85
N GLY A 85 -5.91 14.25 -3.65
CA GLY A 85 -5.18 12.99 -3.78
C GLY A 85 -3.70 13.20 -4.11
N VAL A 86 -2.81 12.47 -3.45
CA VAL A 86 -1.37 12.50 -3.71
C VAL A 86 -0.90 11.09 -4.02
N ALA A 87 -0.32 10.90 -5.19
CA ALA A 87 0.27 9.62 -5.60
C ALA A 87 1.33 9.84 -6.66
N PHE A 88 2.42 9.10 -6.59
CA PHE A 88 3.41 9.07 -7.66
C PHE A 88 3.90 7.65 -7.90
N SER A 89 4.34 7.40 -9.13
CA SER A 89 5.09 6.23 -9.51
C SER A 89 6.09 6.64 -10.58
N ALA A 90 7.36 6.31 -10.39
CA ALA A 90 8.44 6.65 -11.30
C ALA A 90 9.41 5.48 -11.43
N VAL A 91 9.99 5.33 -12.62
CA VAL A 91 10.96 4.29 -12.96
C VAL A 91 12.31 4.88 -13.29
N LEU A 92 13.33 4.07 -13.05
CA LEU A 92 14.71 4.44 -13.30
C LEU A 92 15.01 4.26 -14.79
N GLN A 93 15.41 5.34 -15.44
CA GLN A 93 15.74 5.34 -16.87
C GLN A 93 17.24 5.34 -17.11
N ASP A 94 17.99 6.00 -16.21
CA ASP A 94 19.42 6.22 -16.35
C ASP A 94 20.20 5.42 -15.32
N SER A 95 21.47 5.20 -15.64
CA SER A 95 22.44 4.71 -14.68
C SER A 95 22.59 5.66 -13.49
N PHE A 96 22.65 5.08 -12.29
CA PHE A 96 22.99 5.78 -11.07
C PHE A 96 24.49 5.71 -10.78
N SER A 97 25.01 6.73 -10.11
CA SER A 97 26.39 6.77 -9.59
C SER A 97 26.43 6.37 -8.12
N GLN A 98 27.61 6.10 -7.57
CA GLN A 98 27.76 5.74 -6.15
C GLN A 98 27.43 6.92 -5.22
N ASN A 99 26.84 6.62 -4.05
CA ASN A 99 26.58 7.59 -2.97
C ASN A 99 25.71 8.79 -3.39
N VAL A 100 24.81 8.59 -4.36
CA VAL A 100 23.88 9.62 -4.83
C VAL A 100 22.44 9.26 -4.49
N VAL A 101 21.61 10.29 -4.41
CA VAL A 101 20.15 10.15 -4.44
C VAL A 101 19.74 9.55 -5.78
N LEU A 102 18.95 8.48 -5.75
CA LEU A 102 18.43 7.83 -6.96
C LEU A 102 17.36 8.72 -7.61
N LYS A 103 17.56 9.03 -8.89
CA LYS A 103 16.67 9.90 -9.67
C LYS A 103 15.85 9.10 -10.68
N PHE A 104 14.61 8.78 -10.34
CA PHE A 104 13.67 8.10 -11.22
C PHE A 104 13.06 9.15 -12.17
N LYS A 105 13.61 9.25 -13.37
CA LYS A 105 13.29 10.31 -14.33
C LYS A 105 12.05 10.02 -15.18
N ASP A 106 11.71 8.75 -15.35
CA ASP A 106 10.58 8.32 -16.16
C ASP A 106 9.34 8.19 -15.25
N VAL A 107 8.53 9.25 -15.23
CA VAL A 107 7.39 9.40 -14.31
C VAL A 107 6.14 8.82 -14.95
N ILE A 108 5.61 7.74 -14.36
CA ILE A 108 4.36 7.10 -14.78
C ILE A 108 3.15 7.89 -14.25
N THR A 109 3.21 8.35 -13.00
CA THR A 109 2.11 9.09 -12.35
C THR A 109 2.69 10.06 -11.33
N ASN A 110 2.05 11.23 -11.19
CA ASN A 110 2.45 12.25 -10.21
C ASN A 110 1.28 13.16 -9.82
N ILE A 111 0.21 12.56 -9.29
CA ILE A 111 -0.98 13.25 -8.77
C ILE A 111 -0.56 14.09 -7.56
N GLY A 112 -0.95 15.36 -7.55
CA GLY A 112 -0.51 16.35 -6.55
C GLY A 112 0.87 16.96 -6.84
N SER A 113 1.58 16.49 -7.87
CA SER A 113 2.91 16.97 -8.29
C SER A 113 3.90 17.07 -7.12
N ALA A 114 3.89 16.07 -6.23
CA ALA A 114 4.70 16.03 -5.02
C ALA A 114 6.07 15.37 -5.24
N TYR A 115 6.23 14.60 -6.32
CA TYR A 115 7.51 14.03 -6.71
C TYR A 115 8.23 14.91 -7.75
N ASP A 116 9.51 15.19 -7.53
CA ASP A 116 10.39 15.90 -8.46
C ASP A 116 11.44 14.95 -9.05
N ALA A 117 11.31 14.67 -10.35
CA ALA A 117 12.19 13.78 -11.10
C ALA A 117 13.64 14.30 -11.23
N SER A 118 13.85 15.61 -11.14
CA SER A 118 15.18 16.22 -11.26
C SER A 118 16.04 15.99 -10.01
N SER A 119 15.40 15.94 -8.84
CA SER A 119 16.01 15.67 -7.55
C SER A 119 15.85 14.22 -7.08
N GLY A 120 14.87 13.48 -7.61
CA GLY A 120 14.52 12.13 -7.13
C GLY A 120 13.76 12.14 -5.81
N THR A 121 13.16 13.28 -5.44
CA THR A 121 12.60 13.52 -4.11
C THR A 121 11.09 13.69 -4.16
N PHE A 122 10.38 13.00 -3.28
CA PHE A 122 9.00 13.32 -2.90
C PHE A 122 9.00 14.36 -1.79
N THR A 123 8.26 15.46 -1.97
CA THR A 123 8.06 16.51 -0.96
C THR A 123 6.60 16.54 -0.54
N CYS A 124 6.35 16.28 0.73
CA CYS A 124 5.01 16.22 1.30
C CYS A 124 4.34 17.60 1.24
N LYS A 125 3.21 17.71 0.53
CA LYS A 125 2.43 18.95 0.43
C LYS A 125 1.28 19.03 1.44
N THR A 126 0.72 17.89 1.80
CA THR A 126 -0.43 17.76 2.71
C THR A 126 -0.02 16.86 3.85
N ALA A 127 -0.28 17.26 5.10
CA ALA A 127 0.00 16.38 6.24
C ALA A 127 -0.89 15.13 6.14
N GLY A 128 -0.33 13.96 6.39
CA GLY A 128 -1.08 12.72 6.25
C GLY A 128 -0.27 11.47 6.57
N VAL A 129 -0.91 10.32 6.39
CA VAL A 129 -0.26 9.02 6.44
C VAL A 129 -0.06 8.52 5.02
N TYR A 130 1.17 8.16 4.69
CA TYR A 130 1.61 7.80 3.36
C TYR A 130 2.18 6.40 3.32
N TYR A 131 1.98 5.70 2.21
CA TYR A 131 2.67 4.45 1.88
C TYR A 131 3.74 4.73 0.83
N PHE A 132 4.93 4.16 1.01
CA PHE A 132 6.02 4.19 0.03
C PHE A 132 6.55 2.79 -0.22
N SER A 133 6.93 2.50 -1.46
CA SER A 133 7.57 1.25 -1.85
C SER A 133 8.59 1.48 -2.95
N PHE A 134 9.67 0.72 -2.90
CA PHE A 134 10.67 0.72 -3.96
C PHE A 134 11.16 -0.69 -4.27
N HIS A 135 11.61 -0.83 -5.52
CA HIS A 135 12.22 -2.05 -6.05
C HIS A 135 13.41 -1.63 -6.90
N ILE A 136 14.63 -1.96 -6.51
CA ILE A 136 15.83 -1.66 -7.30
C ILE A 136 16.43 -2.97 -7.78
N VAL A 137 16.49 -3.12 -9.10
CA VAL A 137 17.14 -4.26 -9.74
C VAL A 137 18.60 -3.92 -9.98
N LYS A 138 19.47 -4.87 -9.68
CA LYS A 138 20.90 -4.78 -9.94
C LYS A 138 21.41 -6.08 -10.54
N THR A 139 22.56 -6.02 -11.20
CA THR A 139 23.24 -7.20 -11.74
C THR A 139 24.71 -7.15 -11.38
N GLY A 140 25.21 -8.22 -10.77
CA GLY A 140 26.65 -8.43 -10.58
C GLY A 140 27.35 -7.46 -9.62
N GLN A 141 26.67 -7.02 -8.55
CA GLN A 141 27.22 -6.16 -7.51
C GLN A 141 26.43 -6.28 -6.19
N ASN A 142 27.03 -5.88 -5.07
CA ASN A 142 26.28 -5.68 -3.83
C ASN A 142 25.59 -4.32 -3.87
N LEU A 143 24.37 -4.27 -3.35
CA LEU A 143 23.55 -3.06 -3.36
C LEU A 143 22.87 -2.90 -2.01
N ARG A 144 23.02 -1.73 -1.40
CA ARG A 144 22.18 -1.29 -0.28
C ARG A 144 21.49 0.01 -0.66
N VAL A 145 20.18 0.03 -0.48
CA VAL A 145 19.34 1.19 -0.76
C VAL A 145 18.65 1.57 0.53
N ASP A 146 18.82 2.81 0.94
CA ASP A 146 18.14 3.36 2.11
C ASP A 146 17.05 4.32 1.62
N MET A 147 15.85 4.18 2.16
CA MET A 147 14.82 5.21 2.06
C MET A 147 15.01 6.18 3.22
N LEU A 148 15.07 7.48 2.92
CA LEU A 148 15.33 8.54 3.88
C LEU A 148 14.11 9.43 4.03
N LEU A 149 13.78 9.75 5.29
CA LEU A 149 12.91 10.84 5.69
C LEU A 149 13.77 11.94 6.28
N ASN A 150 13.83 13.10 5.62
CA ASN A 150 14.62 14.25 6.06
C ASN A 150 16.07 13.85 6.46
N ASP A 151 16.75 13.15 5.55
CA ASP A 151 18.14 12.69 5.71
C ASP A 151 18.36 11.60 6.78
N LYS A 152 17.29 11.08 7.39
CA LYS A 152 17.32 9.94 8.31
C LYS A 152 16.77 8.69 7.62
N SER A 153 17.57 7.62 7.56
CA SER A 153 17.11 6.33 7.04
C SER A 153 15.95 5.79 7.89
N VAL A 154 14.85 5.43 7.22
CA VAL A 154 13.65 4.84 7.83
C VAL A 154 13.55 3.34 7.56
N VAL A 155 13.93 2.91 6.36
CA VAL A 155 14.03 1.50 5.96
C VAL A 155 15.19 1.32 4.99
N SER A 156 15.73 0.10 4.95
CA SER A 156 16.82 -0.30 4.06
C SER A 156 16.45 -1.57 3.32
N ALA A 157 16.96 -1.74 2.10
CA ALA A 157 16.95 -3.00 1.38
C ALA A 157 18.38 -3.34 0.96
N VAL A 158 18.70 -4.63 0.96
CA VAL A 158 20.02 -5.13 0.54
C VAL A 158 19.81 -6.25 -0.48
N ALA A 159 20.63 -6.24 -1.53
CA ALA A 159 20.72 -7.30 -2.52
C ALA A 159 22.19 -7.71 -2.66
N VAL A 160 22.51 -8.96 -2.30
CA VAL A 160 23.89 -9.48 -2.18
C VAL A 160 24.06 -10.63 -3.17
N ASP A 161 24.46 -10.27 -4.39
CA ASP A 161 24.75 -11.24 -5.46
C ASP A 161 25.71 -10.59 -6.47
N LEU A 162 26.90 -11.18 -6.57
CA LEU A 162 27.97 -10.67 -7.42
C LEU A 162 27.97 -11.28 -8.82
N LEU A 163 27.12 -12.28 -9.08
CA LEU A 163 27.09 -13.05 -10.31
C LEU A 163 25.78 -12.90 -11.08
N HIS A 164 24.65 -12.76 -10.38
CA HIS A 164 23.33 -12.72 -10.98
C HIS A 164 22.61 -11.40 -10.74
N THR A 165 21.44 -11.31 -11.37
CA THR A 165 20.47 -10.25 -11.13
C THR A 165 19.70 -10.54 -9.85
N ASP A 166 19.59 -9.53 -9.00
CA ASP A 166 18.90 -9.59 -7.72
C ASP A 166 18.21 -8.25 -7.45
N THR A 167 17.24 -8.22 -6.54
CA THR A 167 16.36 -7.06 -6.32
C THR A 167 16.35 -6.65 -4.86
N ALA A 168 16.73 -5.40 -4.59
CA ALA A 168 16.56 -4.77 -3.28
C ALA A 168 15.19 -4.10 -3.22
N SER A 169 14.28 -4.60 -2.38
CA SER A 169 12.93 -4.04 -2.21
C SER A 169 12.59 -3.83 -0.75
N ASN A 170 11.89 -2.73 -0.45
CA ASN A 170 11.25 -2.52 0.84
C ASN A 170 10.06 -1.55 0.70
N SER A 171 9.23 -1.48 1.73
CA SER A 171 8.11 -0.54 1.84
C SER A 171 7.95 -0.03 3.26
N VAL A 172 7.27 1.10 3.42
CA VAL A 172 7.03 1.72 4.73
C VAL A 172 5.75 2.54 4.72
N VAL A 173 5.06 2.58 5.86
CA VAL A 173 3.97 3.53 6.14
C VAL A 173 4.48 4.58 7.11
N LEU A 174 4.34 5.86 6.76
CA LEU A 174 4.86 6.98 7.53
C LEU A 174 3.79 8.06 7.69
N GLN A 175 3.73 8.65 8.88
CA GLN A 175 3.05 9.92 9.09
C GLN A 175 4.00 11.06 8.70
N LEU A 176 3.58 11.91 7.77
CA LEU A 176 4.37 13.02 7.26
C LEU A 176 3.72 14.37 7.58
N LYS A 177 4.56 15.37 7.78
CA LYS A 177 4.19 16.79 7.86
C LYS A 177 4.43 17.47 6.52
N ALA A 178 3.71 18.56 6.26
CA ALA A 178 4.01 19.40 5.10
C ALA A 178 5.49 19.86 5.14
N GLY A 179 6.19 19.68 4.03
CA GLY A 179 7.63 19.95 3.90
C GLY A 179 8.55 18.74 4.10
N ASP A 180 8.06 17.62 4.64
CA ASP A 180 8.87 16.40 4.79
C ASP A 180 9.30 15.85 3.43
N ARG A 181 10.56 15.40 3.35
CA ARG A 181 11.19 14.92 2.11
C ARG A 181 11.48 13.42 2.22
N ILE A 182 10.99 12.67 1.24
CA ILE A 182 11.29 11.23 1.06
C ILE A 182 12.10 11.04 -0.22
N TYR A 183 13.21 10.33 -0.12
CA TYR A 183 14.01 9.95 -1.28
C TYR A 183 14.80 8.66 -1.01
N LEU A 184 15.35 8.07 -2.06
CA LEU A 184 16.18 6.86 -1.98
C LEU A 184 17.64 7.22 -2.18
N GLN A 185 18.52 6.69 -1.33
CA GLN A 185 19.96 6.84 -1.46
C GLN A 185 20.62 5.47 -1.59
N LEU A 186 21.59 5.39 -2.50
CA LEU A 186 22.43 4.23 -2.63
C LEU A 186 23.63 4.33 -1.71
N ASN A 187 23.81 3.35 -0.82
CA ASN A 187 24.93 3.28 0.11
C ASN A 187 25.85 2.12 -0.27
N ASN A 188 27.12 2.42 -0.57
CA ASN A 188 28.19 1.43 -0.83
C ASN A 188 27.84 0.33 -1.85
N SER A 189 27.67 0.70 -3.12
CA SER A 189 27.71 -0.25 -4.23
C SER A 189 29.12 -0.30 -4.82
N ASP A 190 29.74 -1.47 -4.92
CA ASP A 190 31.05 -1.61 -5.58
C ASP A 190 30.94 -1.28 -7.09
N LEU A 191 31.70 -0.26 -7.49
CA LEU A 191 32.11 0.13 -8.85
C LEU A 191 31.12 -0.09 -10.02
N GLY A 192 30.44 1.01 -10.40
CA GLY A 192 30.42 1.46 -11.80
C GLY A 192 29.55 0.72 -12.82
N LYS A 193 28.52 -0.03 -12.43
CA LYS A 193 27.65 -0.73 -13.38
C LYS A 193 26.20 -0.25 -13.37
N ARG A 194 25.69 -0.09 -14.59
CA ARG A 194 24.45 0.59 -14.97
C ARG A 194 23.26 -0.39 -14.92
N ASP A 195 22.13 0.05 -14.38
CA ASP A 195 20.83 -0.51 -14.80
C ASP A 195 20.65 -0.12 -16.28
N SER A 196 20.77 -1.10 -17.17
CA SER A 196 20.72 -0.88 -18.61
C SER A 196 19.26 -0.77 -19.06
N GLN A 197 18.74 0.46 -19.16
CA GLN A 197 17.51 0.84 -19.90
C GLN A 197 16.28 -0.06 -19.68
N SER A 198 16.13 -0.66 -18.50
CA SER A 198 15.24 -1.82 -18.37
C SER A 198 13.87 -1.48 -17.75
N ARG A 199 13.65 -0.24 -17.26
CA ARG A 199 12.47 0.14 -16.45
C ARG A 199 12.18 -0.83 -15.29
N LEU A 200 13.17 -1.60 -14.84
CA LEU A 200 13.01 -2.64 -13.81
C LEU A 200 13.00 -2.05 -12.40
N SER A 201 13.70 -0.93 -12.21
CA SER A 201 13.77 -0.25 -10.92
C SER A 201 12.69 0.82 -10.79
N SER A 202 11.93 0.80 -9.69
CA SER A 202 10.79 1.68 -9.46
C SER A 202 10.74 2.24 -8.05
N PHE A 203 10.14 3.42 -7.93
CA PHE A 203 9.81 4.08 -6.67
C PHE A 203 8.40 4.66 -6.75
N SER A 204 7.55 4.31 -5.80
CA SER A 204 6.16 4.72 -5.76
C SER A 204 5.73 5.09 -4.35
N GLY A 205 4.70 5.93 -4.26
CA GLY A 205 4.07 6.26 -2.99
C GLY A 205 2.75 7.00 -3.16
N TYR A 206 1.90 6.93 -2.15
CA TYR A 206 0.58 7.55 -2.17
C TYR A 206 0.07 7.89 -0.75
N LEU A 207 -0.83 8.86 -0.69
CA LEU A 207 -1.55 9.27 0.51
C LEU A 207 -2.63 8.24 0.84
N LEU A 208 -2.62 7.73 2.08
CA LEU A 208 -3.68 6.88 2.62
C LEU A 208 -4.82 7.75 3.17
N TYR A 209 -4.50 8.74 4.02
CA TYR A 209 -5.46 9.71 4.56
C TYR A 209 -4.75 10.95 5.11
N GLU A 210 -5.43 12.10 5.08
CA GLU A 210 -4.97 13.38 5.63
C GLU A 210 -5.11 13.42 7.16
N ILE A 211 -4.28 14.21 7.85
CA ILE A 211 -4.34 14.46 9.31
C ILE A 211 -4.45 15.95 9.63
#